data_AF-A0A7C2QXT7-F1
#
_entry.id   AF-A0A7C2QXT7-F1
#
_cell.length_a   1.000
_cell.length_b   1.000
_cell.length_c   1.000
_cell.angle_alpha   90.00
_cell.angle_beta   90.00
_cell.angle_gamma   90.00
#
_symmetry.space_group_name_H-M   'P 1'
#
loop_
_entity.id
_entity.type
_entity.pdbx_description
1 polymer ?
#
loop_
_entity_poly.entity_id
_entity_poly.type
_entity_poly.pdbx_seq_one_letter_code
_entity_poly.pdbx_strand_id
1 'polypeptide(L)'
;MKTYLDCIPCFYRQVSEVAKIVSSGSDAPGTILKYCSSEFMKLYQNAELIISKGQGNYESLSEEDKSIFFLFRAKCPVIAKDVGCNLGDVVLLGRRK
;
A
#
# COMPACT_ATOMS: atom_id res chain seq x y z
N MET A 1 -5.49 -13.28 -4.60
CA MET A 1 -5.67 -14.14 -3.42
C MET A 1 -7.17 -14.33 -3.23
N LYS A 2 -7.68 -15.56 -3.26
CA LYS A 2 -9.09 -15.81 -2.91
C LYS A 2 -9.15 -15.80 -1.39
N THR A 3 -9.41 -14.64 -0.79
CA THR A 3 -9.77 -14.56 0.63
C THR A 3 -11.24 -14.91 0.74
N TYR A 4 -11.54 -16.06 1.33
CA TYR A 4 -12.90 -16.38 1.72
C TYR A 4 -13.25 -15.55 2.96
N LEU A 5 -14.52 -15.18 3.14
CA LEU A 5 -14.96 -14.34 4.28
C LEU A 5 -14.54 -14.98 5.62
N ASP A 6 -14.54 -16.31 5.69
CA ASP A 6 -14.13 -17.10 6.85
C ASP A 6 -12.63 -17.00 7.16
N CYS A 7 -11.80 -16.53 6.22
CA CYS A 7 -10.37 -16.33 6.43
C CYS A 7 -10.06 -14.99 7.12
N ILE A 8 -10.95 -13.99 7.05
CA ILE A 8 -10.69 -12.63 7.57
C ILE A 8 -10.34 -12.64 9.07
N PRO A 9 -11.07 -13.37 9.94
CA PRO A 9 -10.73 -13.45 11.37
C PRO A 9 -9.33 -14.03 11.61
N CYS A 10 -8.96 -15.08 10.87
CA CYS A 10 -7.63 -15.71 10.98
C CYS A 10 -6.52 -14.76 10.53
N PHE A 11 -6.70 -14.05 9.42
CA PHE A 11 -5.74 -13.06 8.94
C PHE A 11 -5.57 -11.93 9.95
N TYR A 12 -6.67 -11.39 10.47
CA TYR A 12 -6.61 -10.30 11.45
C TYR A 12 -5.87 -10.74 12.71
N ARG A 13 -6.19 -11.94 13.23
CA ARG A 13 -5.49 -12.51 14.38
C ARG A 13 -3.98 -12.65 14.13
N GLN A 14 -3.59 -13.31 13.05
CA GLN A 14 -2.17 -13.57 12.74
C GLN A 14 -1.37 -12.28 12.57
N VAL A 15 -1.95 -11.26 11.92
CA VAL A 15 -1.28 -9.95 11.78
C VAL A 15 -1.19 -9.24 13.14
N SER A 16 -2.23 -9.31 13.97
CA SER A 16 -2.24 -8.67 15.29
C SER A 16 -1.22 -9.26 16.26
N GLU A 17 -0.77 -10.50 16.04
CA GLU A 17 0.27 -11.16 16.84
C GLU A 17 1.68 -10.60 16.55
N VAL A 18 1.90 -9.99 15.38
CA VAL A 18 3.22 -9.51 14.93
C VAL A 18 3.28 -8.00 14.66
N ALA A 19 2.14 -7.32 14.55
CA ALA A 19 2.08 -5.90 14.21
C ALA A 19 0.86 -5.20 14.84
N LYS A 20 1.02 -3.91 15.15
CA LYS A 20 -0.10 -3.04 15.50
C LYS A 20 -0.94 -2.79 14.24
N ILE A 21 -2.24 -3.10 14.32
CA ILE A 21 -3.19 -2.82 13.25
C ILE A 21 -3.79 -1.43 13.46
N VAL A 22 -3.69 -0.56 12.45
CA VAL A 22 -4.24 0.80 12.47
C VAL A 22 -5.01 1.04 11.18
N SER A 23 -6.22 1.59 11.30
CA SER A 23 -7.00 2.01 10.14
C SER A 23 -6.44 3.31 9.57
N SER A 24 -6.33 3.40 8.24
CA SER A 24 -6.05 4.68 7.57
C SER A 24 -7.18 5.68 7.81
N GLY A 25 -8.38 5.24 8.19
CA GLY A 25 -9.55 6.09 8.37
C GLY A 25 -10.16 6.60 7.06
N SER A 26 -9.69 6.11 5.91
CA SER A 26 -10.19 6.48 4.59
C SER A 26 -10.82 5.29 3.90
N ASP A 27 -12.00 5.49 3.30
CA ASP A 27 -12.69 4.51 2.44
C ASP A 27 -12.23 4.57 0.97
N ALA A 28 -11.22 5.39 0.67
CA ALA A 28 -10.71 5.54 -0.69
C ALA A 28 -9.91 4.30 -1.15
N PRO A 29 -9.96 3.95 -2.46
CA PRO A 29 -9.08 2.94 -3.02
C PRO A 29 -7.66 3.50 -3.12
N GLY A 30 -6.86 3.34 -2.07
CA GLY A 30 -5.49 3.87 -1.99
C GLY A 30 -5.23 4.60 -0.67
N THR A 31 -4.08 5.28 -0.56
CA THR A 31 -3.69 6.04 0.63
C THR A 31 -3.63 7.51 0.27
N ILE A 32 -4.81 8.14 0.15
CA ILE A 32 -4.89 9.59 -0.10
C ILE A 32 -4.69 10.30 1.24
N LEU A 33 -3.48 10.80 1.50
CA LEU A 33 -3.07 11.30 2.83
C LEU A 33 -4.01 12.35 3.43
N LYS A 34 -4.60 13.24 2.61
CA LYS A 34 -5.56 14.26 3.08
C LYS A 34 -6.84 13.69 3.72
N TYR A 35 -7.18 12.43 3.45
CA TYR A 35 -8.35 11.75 4.01
C TYR A 35 -7.98 10.74 5.11
N CYS A 36 -6.70 10.64 5.46
CA CYS A 36 -6.26 9.69 6.46
C CYS A 36 -6.44 10.24 7.88
N SER A 37 -6.64 9.33 8.83
CA SER A 37 -6.80 9.62 10.25
C SER A 37 -5.51 10.23 10.83
N SER A 38 -5.66 11.03 11.88
CA SER A 38 -4.51 11.62 12.57
C SER A 38 -3.60 10.57 13.21
N GLU A 39 -4.14 9.42 13.65
CA GLU A 39 -3.34 8.30 14.15
C GLU A 39 -2.47 7.68 13.06
N PHE A 40 -3.06 7.40 11.89
CA PHE A 40 -2.33 6.85 10.75
C PHE A 40 -1.26 7.83 10.26
N MET A 41 -1.59 9.12 10.14
CA MET A 41 -0.66 10.13 9.65
C MET A 41 0.57 10.27 10.55
N LYS A 42 0.42 10.16 11.88
CA LYS A 42 1.56 10.13 12.81
C LYS A 42 2.50 8.95 12.54
N LEU A 43 1.94 7.76 12.29
CA LEU A 43 2.75 6.57 11.97
C LEU A 43 3.44 6.72 10.61
N TYR A 44 2.71 7.18 9.59
CA TYR A 44 3.25 7.43 8.26
C TYR A 44 4.42 8.43 8.28
N GLN A 45 4.27 9.54 9.01
CA GLN A 45 5.31 10.58 9.15
C GLN A 45 6.55 10.08 9.89
N ASN A 46 6.38 9.24 10.91
CA ASN A 46 7.51 8.71 11.69
C ASN A 46 8.16 7.46 11.09
N ALA A 47 7.52 6.82 10.11
CA ALA A 47 8.07 5.62 9.48
C ALA A 47 9.38 5.90 8.72
N GLU A 48 10.41 5.11 9.03
CA GLU A 48 11.71 5.09 8.35
C GLU A 48 11.65 4.31 7.03
N LEU A 49 10.74 3.34 6.93
CA LEU A 49 10.51 2.50 5.76
C LEU A 49 9.02 2.18 5.63
N ILE A 50 8.50 2.26 4.41
CA ILE A 50 7.11 1.94 4.10
C ILE A 50 7.07 0.87 3.00
N ILE A 51 6.34 -0.22 3.24
CA ILE A 51 5.98 -1.19 2.19
C ILE A 51 4.53 -0.94 1.79
N SER A 52 4.35 -0.30 0.64
CA SER A 52 3.06 0.12 0.11
C SER A 52 2.52 -0.94 -0.86
N LYS A 53 1.38 -1.56 -0.50
CA LYS A 53 0.82 -2.71 -1.24
C LYS A 53 -0.33 -2.30 -2.15
N GLY A 54 -0.30 -2.75 -3.40
CA GLY A 54 -1.39 -2.57 -4.37
C GLY A 54 -1.27 -1.31 -5.24
N GLN A 55 -1.90 -1.35 -6.42
CA GLN A 55 -1.73 -0.32 -7.44
C GLN A 55 -2.32 1.04 -7.02
N GLY A 56 -3.49 1.09 -6.37
CA GLY A 56 -4.07 2.36 -5.90
C GLY A 56 -3.20 3.08 -4.86
N ASN A 57 -2.41 2.32 -4.08
CA ASN A 57 -1.42 2.91 -3.18
C ASN A 57 -0.19 3.43 -3.92
N TYR A 58 0.23 2.79 -5.02
CA TYR A 58 1.23 3.36 -5.91
C TYR A 58 0.75 4.68 -6.50
N GLU A 59 -0.44 4.69 -7.09
CA GLU A 59 -1.04 5.89 -7.71
C GLU A 59 -1.20 7.08 -6.76
N SER A 60 -1.43 6.83 -5.46
CA SER A 60 -1.63 7.88 -4.46
C SER A 60 -0.38 8.33 -3.74
N LEU A 61 0.71 7.55 -3.76
CA LEU A 61 1.92 7.83 -2.99
C LEU A 61 3.20 7.89 -3.84
N SER A 62 3.16 7.61 -5.15
CA SER A 62 4.37 7.54 -6.00
C SER A 62 5.17 8.84 -6.08
N GLU A 63 4.51 9.96 -5.78
CA GLU A 63 5.10 11.29 -5.80
C GLU A 63 5.59 11.77 -4.44
N GLU A 64 5.23 11.07 -3.37
CA GLU A 64 5.64 11.42 -2.00
C GLU A 64 7.15 11.26 -1.81
N ASP A 65 7.73 12.22 -1.07
CA ASP A 65 9.16 12.23 -0.75
C ASP A 65 9.42 11.43 0.54
N LYS A 66 9.30 10.10 0.43
CA LYS A 66 9.42 9.14 1.53
C LYS A 66 10.10 7.86 1.04
N SER A 67 10.73 7.12 1.96
CA SER A 67 11.31 5.81 1.65
C SER A 67 10.20 4.75 1.50
N ILE A 68 9.62 4.67 0.30
CA ILE A 68 8.50 3.78 0.00
C ILE A 68 8.92 2.72 -1.02
N PHE A 69 8.65 1.46 -0.67
CA PHE A 69 8.72 0.32 -1.58
C PHE A 69 7.30 -0.09 -1.97
N PHE A 70 7.03 -0.09 -3.28
CA PHE A 70 5.74 -0.44 -3.83
C PHE A 70 5.75 -1.90 -4.27
N LEU A 71 4.81 -2.69 -3.74
CA LEU A 71 4.62 -4.09 -4.15
C LEU A 71 3.18 -4.30 -4.64
N PHE A 72 3.03 -4.44 -5.96
CA PHE A 72 1.73 -4.54 -6.62
C PHE A 72 1.82 -5.35 -7.92
N ARG A 73 0.66 -5.68 -8.49
CA ARG A 73 0.55 -6.19 -9.86
C ARG A 73 0.13 -5.05 -10.77
N ALA A 74 0.81 -4.84 -11.90
CA ALA A 74 0.40 -3.88 -12.91
C ALA A 74 -0.89 -4.36 -13.59
N LYS A 75 -2.01 -3.67 -13.35
CA LYS A 75 -3.35 -4.05 -13.85
C LYS A 75 -3.84 -3.17 -14.99
N CYS A 76 -3.16 -2.06 -15.27
CA CYS A 76 -3.50 -1.19 -16.40
C CYS A 76 -2.26 -0.79 -17.21
N PRO A 77 -2.40 -0.55 -18.53
CA PRO A 77 -1.28 -0.19 -19.40
C PRO A 77 -0.58 1.12 -19.00
N VAL A 78 -1.32 2.07 -18.42
CA VAL A 78 -0.78 3.36 -17.98
C VAL A 78 0.27 3.15 -16.90
N ILE A 79 -0.05 2.40 -15.85
CA ILE A 79 0.89 2.11 -14.76
C ILE A 79 2.00 1.16 -15.21
N ALA A 80 1.70 0.18 -16.08
CA ALA A 80 2.73 -0.68 -16.63
C ALA A 80 3.81 0.13 -17.38
N LYS A 81 3.39 1.09 -18.21
CA LYS A 81 4.29 2.00 -18.93
C LYS A 81 5.07 2.93 -18.00
N ASP A 82 4.40 3.54 -17.02
CA ASP A 82 5.02 4.45 -16.04
C ASP A 82 6.13 3.78 -15.23
N VAL A 83 5.92 2.51 -14.87
CA VAL A 83 6.87 1.70 -14.10
C VAL A 83 7.95 1.05 -14.99
N GLY A 84 7.70 0.92 -16.29
CA GLY A 84 8.58 0.21 -17.22
C GLY A 84 8.48 -1.31 -17.12
N CYS A 85 7.28 -1.85 -16.90
CA CYS A 85 7.01 -3.30 -16.81
C CYS A 85 5.91 -3.74 -17.78
N ASN A 86 5.65 -5.05 -17.87
CA ASN A 86 4.54 -5.56 -18.68
C ASN A 86 3.23 -5.56 -17.89
N LEU A 87 2.11 -5.47 -18.62
CA LEU A 87 0.78 -5.66 -18.03
C LEU A 87 0.68 -7.05 -17.40
N GLY A 88 0.31 -7.10 -16.12
CA GLY A 88 0.18 -8.34 -15.35
C GLY A 88 1.39 -8.71 -14.49
N ASP A 89 2.53 -8.06 -14.70
CA ASP A 89 3.75 -8.29 -13.91
C ASP A 89 3.52 -7.97 -12.43
N VAL A 90 4.17 -8.76 -11.57
CA VAL A 90 4.31 -8.45 -10.15
C VAL A 90 5.56 -7.61 -9.98
N VAL A 91 5.39 -6.39 -9.49
CA VAL A 91 6.44 -5.38 -9.39
C VAL A 91 6.80 -5.18 -7.92
N LEU A 92 8.10 -5.17 -7.62
CA LEU A 92 8.66 -4.57 -6.43
C LEU A 92 9.51 -3.37 -6.86
N LEU A 93 9.05 -2.16 -6.56
CA LEU A 93 9.70 -0.91 -6.96
C LEU A 93 10.12 -0.13 -5.72
N GLY A 94 11.41 0.14 -5.57
CA GLY A 94 11.91 1.10 -4.57
C GLY A 94 12.09 2.47 -5.22
N ARG A 95 11.39 3.50 -4.74
CA ARG A 95 11.71 4.89 -5.04
C ARG A 95 12.36 5.50 -3.80
N ARG A 96 13.65 5.81 -3.91
CA ARG A 96 14.34 6.70 -2.98
C ARG A 96 14.50 8.02 -3.74
N LYS A 97 13.76 9.05 -3.35
CA LYS A 97 14.11 10.42 -3.71
C LYS A 97 15.16 10.91 -2.72
#